data_AF-A0A383BYJ9-F1
#
_entry.id   AF-A0A383BYJ9-F1
#
_cell.length_a   1.000
_cell.length_b   1.000
_cell.length_c   1.000
_cell.angle_alpha   90.00
_cell.angle_beta   90.00
_cell.angle_gamma   90.00
#
_symmetry.space_group_name_H-M   'P 1'
#
loop_
_entity.id
_entity.type
_entity.pdbx_description
1 polymer ?
#
loop_
_entity_poly.entity_id
_entity_poly.type
_entity_poly.pdbx_seq_one_letter_code
_entity_poly.pdbx_strand_id
1 'polypeptide(L)'
;NQYTEARTIDVPMARDGMYYKEFPVSLDWFHHGEGLSAYLLYGLSDPYDDNYERRFRRWAAMYDGTDASIPNYDPKHRIIRSMFNGSRGPLMRKATGLDWAGDPIEIEGRFGLGHGERDFGEMLAHFEQYTDIVGDCPLNLEATHLGLVAYMITGEEQYRNWVVDYVDAWVQRTDDNGGIIPSNIGLDGSIGGAADGNWWGGCYGWGFTVTVPQTGQKANRPACYSRAHYGFGHGLLLTGDSS
;
A
#
# COMPACT_ATOMS: atom_id res chain seq x y z
N ASN A 1 -19.10 8.16 12.50
CA ASN A 1 -18.55 9.53 12.28
C ASN A 1 -17.15 9.74 12.85
N GLN A 2 -16.78 9.09 13.97
CA GLN A 2 -15.47 9.30 14.64
C GLN A 2 -14.26 9.35 13.69
N TYR A 3 -14.09 8.36 12.80
CA TYR A 3 -12.92 8.30 11.92
C TYR A 3 -12.99 9.23 10.68
N THR A 4 -14.18 9.71 10.32
CA THR A 4 -14.37 10.71 9.26
C THR A 4 -14.16 12.13 9.79
N GLU A 5 -14.39 12.34 11.09
CA GLU A 5 -14.16 13.60 11.79
C GLU A 5 -12.70 13.75 12.26
N ALA A 6 -11.99 12.63 12.48
CA ALA A 6 -10.55 12.63 12.70
C ALA A 6 -9.83 13.21 11.48
N ARG A 7 -9.07 14.28 11.70
CA ARG A 7 -8.44 15.12 10.67
C ARG A 7 -7.08 15.56 11.14
N THR A 8 -6.20 15.80 10.19
CA THR A 8 -4.91 16.44 10.43
C THR A 8 -5.02 17.95 10.26
N ILE A 9 -4.12 18.68 10.89
CA ILE A 9 -3.89 20.11 10.74
C ILE A 9 -2.71 20.32 9.79
N ASP A 10 -1.61 19.61 10.01
CA ASP A 10 -0.34 19.86 9.33
C ASP A 10 -0.17 18.98 8.08
N VAL A 11 -0.62 17.73 8.13
CA VAL A 11 -0.54 16.79 6.99
C VAL A 11 -1.66 17.07 5.97
N PRO A 12 -1.37 17.53 4.73
CA PRO A 12 -2.42 17.95 3.81
C PRO A 12 -3.38 16.84 3.38
N MET A 13 -2.90 15.60 3.21
CA MET A 13 -3.69 14.50 2.64
C MET A 13 -4.86 14.02 3.52
N ALA A 14 -4.89 14.36 4.80
CA ALA A 14 -5.93 13.96 5.74
C ALA A 14 -6.69 15.14 6.40
N ARG A 15 -6.51 16.38 5.91
CA ARG A 15 -7.21 17.59 6.44
C ARG A 15 -8.73 17.53 6.30
N ASP A 16 -9.20 16.85 5.25
CA ASP A 16 -10.63 16.67 4.98
C ASP A 16 -11.21 15.40 5.61
N GLY A 17 -10.44 14.71 6.44
CA GLY A 17 -10.79 13.46 7.12
C GLY A 17 -9.75 12.38 6.85
N MET A 18 -9.42 11.59 7.86
CA MET A 18 -8.51 10.44 7.74
C MET A 18 -9.15 9.27 7.00
N TYR A 19 -10.49 9.22 6.95
CA TYR A 19 -11.26 8.22 6.22
C TYR A 19 -12.24 8.88 5.26
N TYR A 20 -12.31 8.33 4.05
CA TYR A 20 -13.33 8.63 3.05
C TYR A 20 -13.83 7.30 2.46
N LYS A 21 -15.12 7.18 2.16
CA LYS A 21 -15.72 5.90 1.71
C LYS A 21 -15.42 4.71 2.65
N GLU A 22 -15.32 4.95 3.96
CA GLU A 22 -14.96 3.97 5.00
C GLU A 22 -13.57 3.32 4.83
N PHE A 23 -12.64 3.95 4.11
CA PHE A 23 -11.27 3.46 3.90
C PHE A 23 -10.25 4.60 4.12
N PRO A 24 -9.03 4.33 4.63
CA PRO A 24 -8.01 5.36 4.83
C PRO A 24 -7.75 6.20 3.57
N VAL A 25 -7.60 7.52 3.72
CA VAL A 25 -7.45 8.40 2.55
C VAL A 25 -6.15 8.18 1.78
N SER A 26 -5.06 7.85 2.48
CA SER A 26 -3.75 7.55 1.92
C SER A 26 -2.87 6.89 2.99
N LEU A 27 -2.07 5.89 2.59
CA LEU A 27 -0.82 5.41 3.17
C LEU A 27 -0.31 4.28 2.25
N ASP A 28 0.73 3.55 2.64
CA ASP A 28 1.14 2.32 1.94
C ASP A 28 0.30 1.10 2.31
N TRP A 29 0.35 0.11 1.41
CA TRP A 29 -0.36 -1.15 1.58
C TRP A 29 0.17 -2.05 2.67
N PHE A 30 1.44 -1.89 3.08
CA PHE A 30 1.95 -2.63 4.23
C PHE A 30 1.17 -2.23 5.50
N HIS A 31 0.94 -0.93 5.75
CA HIS A 31 0.13 -0.49 6.88
C HIS A 31 -1.38 -0.67 6.67
N HIS A 32 -1.90 -0.50 5.45
CA HIS A 32 -3.32 -0.81 5.19
C HIS A 32 -3.63 -2.28 5.44
N GLY A 33 -2.74 -3.17 5.00
CA GLY A 33 -2.87 -4.62 5.18
C GLY A 33 -2.89 -5.04 6.65
N GLU A 34 -2.07 -4.43 7.50
CA GLU A 34 -2.11 -4.66 8.96
C GLU A 34 -3.49 -4.38 9.55
N GLY A 35 -4.07 -3.21 9.22
CA GLY A 35 -5.39 -2.81 9.70
C GLY A 35 -6.54 -3.63 9.11
N LEU A 36 -6.39 -4.14 7.87
CA LEU A 36 -7.43 -4.90 7.16
C LEU A 36 -7.35 -6.41 7.38
N SER A 37 -6.26 -6.93 7.93
CA SER A 37 -6.03 -8.37 8.15
C SER A 37 -7.21 -9.10 8.82
N ALA A 38 -7.87 -8.46 9.79
CA ALA A 38 -9.02 -9.02 10.49
C ALA A 38 -10.27 -9.20 9.59
N TYR A 39 -10.39 -8.43 8.50
CA TYR A 39 -11.53 -8.52 7.60
C TYR A 39 -11.56 -9.82 6.80
N LEU A 40 -10.42 -10.48 6.56
CA LEU A 40 -10.43 -11.83 5.98
C LEU A 40 -11.17 -12.81 6.89
N LEU A 41 -10.84 -12.76 8.19
CA LEU A 41 -11.37 -13.67 9.19
C LEU A 41 -12.83 -13.36 9.55
N TYR A 42 -13.23 -12.10 9.43
CA TYR A 42 -14.60 -11.67 9.68
C TYR A 42 -15.62 -12.43 8.82
N GLY A 43 -15.31 -12.67 7.53
CA GLY A 43 -16.18 -13.42 6.63
C GLY A 43 -16.42 -14.88 7.06
N LEU A 44 -15.55 -15.46 7.91
CA LEU A 44 -15.78 -16.79 8.50
C LEU A 44 -16.78 -16.76 9.67
N SER A 45 -17.01 -15.58 10.25
CA SER A 45 -17.91 -15.38 11.39
C SER A 45 -19.31 -14.95 10.95
N ASP A 46 -19.40 -14.03 9.99
CA ASP A 46 -20.67 -13.51 9.45
C ASP A 46 -20.59 -13.30 7.93
N PRO A 47 -20.67 -14.38 7.13
CA PRO A 47 -20.50 -14.31 5.67
C PRO A 47 -21.62 -13.58 4.93
N TYR A 48 -22.72 -13.26 5.61
CA TYR A 48 -23.92 -12.67 5.00
C TYR A 48 -24.21 -11.23 5.47
N ASP A 49 -23.24 -10.55 6.12
CA ASP A 49 -23.38 -9.14 6.47
C ASP A 49 -23.37 -8.25 5.22
N ASP A 50 -24.52 -7.64 4.91
CA ASP A 50 -24.68 -6.68 3.80
C ASP A 50 -23.68 -5.51 3.85
N ASN A 51 -23.23 -5.11 5.05
CA ASN A 51 -22.25 -4.02 5.18
C ASN A 51 -20.86 -4.48 4.77
N TYR A 52 -20.50 -5.72 5.07
CA TYR A 52 -19.25 -6.34 4.67
C TYR A 52 -19.16 -6.46 3.14
N GLU A 53 -20.21 -6.98 2.50
CA GLU A 53 -20.31 -7.00 1.04
C GLU A 53 -20.19 -5.59 0.44
N ARG A 54 -21.00 -4.64 0.94
CA ARG A 54 -21.00 -3.25 0.43
C ARG A 54 -19.63 -2.57 0.57
N ARG A 55 -18.88 -2.86 1.64
CA ARG A 55 -17.52 -2.36 1.84
C ARG A 55 -16.58 -2.94 0.81
N PHE A 56 -16.49 -4.26 0.68
CA PHE A 56 -15.54 -4.89 -0.22
C PHE A 56 -15.80 -4.57 -1.69
N ARG A 57 -17.07 -4.48 -2.12
CA ARG A 57 -17.39 -4.02 -3.48
C ARG A 57 -16.87 -2.62 -3.76
N ARG A 58 -17.13 -1.67 -2.85
CA ARG A 58 -16.68 -0.28 -2.99
C ARG A 58 -15.16 -0.16 -2.86
N TRP A 59 -14.52 -0.96 -2.02
CA TRP A 59 -13.08 -0.91 -1.84
C TRP A 59 -12.35 -1.54 -3.02
N ALA A 60 -12.80 -2.69 -3.51
CA ALA A 60 -12.27 -3.30 -4.75
C ALA A 60 -12.41 -2.33 -5.94
N ALA A 61 -13.53 -1.61 -6.04
CA ALA A 61 -13.76 -0.64 -7.11
C ALA A 61 -12.69 0.47 -7.20
N MET A 62 -12.02 0.81 -6.09
CA MET A 62 -10.93 1.78 -6.06
C MET A 62 -9.63 1.25 -6.68
N TYR A 63 -9.51 -0.07 -6.86
CA TYR A 63 -8.30 -0.75 -7.32
C TYR A 63 -8.49 -1.56 -8.60
N ASP A 64 -9.72 -1.91 -8.99
CA ASP A 64 -10.01 -2.65 -10.24
C ASP A 64 -10.26 -1.74 -11.47
N GLY A 65 -10.24 -0.41 -11.25
CA GLY A 65 -10.46 0.60 -12.30
C GLY A 65 -11.93 0.95 -12.56
N THR A 66 -12.88 0.37 -11.81
CA THR A 66 -14.31 0.69 -11.98
C THR A 66 -14.71 2.02 -11.34
N ASP A 67 -14.05 2.47 -10.27
CA ASP A 67 -14.26 3.80 -9.67
C ASP A 67 -13.34 4.86 -10.31
N ALA A 68 -13.80 5.47 -11.40
CA ALA A 68 -13.06 6.53 -12.09
C ALA A 68 -12.78 7.78 -11.22
N SER A 69 -13.47 7.95 -10.08
CA SER A 69 -13.20 9.07 -9.17
C SER A 69 -11.94 8.85 -8.31
N ILE A 70 -11.51 7.60 -8.14
CA ILE A 70 -10.37 7.19 -7.31
C ILE A 70 -9.35 6.44 -8.20
N PRO A 71 -8.47 7.16 -8.92
CA PRO A 71 -7.61 6.57 -9.93
C PRO A 71 -6.34 5.97 -9.32
N ASN A 72 -6.46 5.05 -8.35
CA ASN A 72 -5.31 4.33 -7.78
C ASN A 72 -4.69 3.39 -8.82
N TYR A 73 -5.53 2.70 -9.59
CA TYR A 73 -5.12 1.72 -10.59
C TYR A 73 -5.14 2.28 -12.01
N ASP A 74 -4.12 1.95 -12.79
CA ASP A 74 -4.08 2.15 -14.23
C ASP A 74 -4.25 0.79 -14.93
N PRO A 75 -5.40 0.53 -15.58
CA PRO A 75 -5.66 -0.74 -16.25
C PRO A 75 -4.83 -0.93 -17.53
N LYS A 76 -4.30 0.13 -18.14
CA LYS A 76 -3.49 0.01 -19.36
C LYS A 76 -2.12 -0.58 -19.05
N HIS A 77 -1.51 -0.12 -17.97
CA HIS A 77 -0.17 -0.54 -17.55
C HIS A 77 -0.21 -1.59 -16.44
N ARG A 78 -1.40 -1.89 -15.91
CA ARG A 78 -1.66 -2.83 -14.80
C ARG A 78 -0.84 -2.49 -13.57
N ILE A 79 -0.94 -1.23 -13.13
CA ILE A 79 -0.17 -0.69 -12.01
C ILE A 79 -1.06 0.03 -11.00
N ILE A 80 -0.70 -0.08 -9.72
CA ILE A 80 -1.13 0.88 -8.71
C ILE A 80 -0.14 2.05 -8.72
N ARG A 81 -0.63 3.26 -8.94
CA ARG A 81 0.16 4.41 -9.43
C ARG A 81 1.07 5.07 -8.38
N SER A 82 0.92 4.72 -7.11
CA SER A 82 1.76 5.20 -6.01
C SER A 82 1.71 4.21 -4.86
N MET A 83 2.81 4.07 -4.12
CA MET A 83 2.83 3.38 -2.84
C MET A 83 1.84 4.02 -1.86
N PHE A 84 1.80 5.35 -1.78
CA PHE A 84 0.80 6.05 -0.97
C PHE A 84 -0.49 6.20 -1.78
N ASN A 85 -1.48 5.40 -1.44
CA ASN A 85 -2.77 5.37 -2.11
C ASN A 85 -3.88 5.05 -1.10
N GLY A 86 -5.13 5.19 -1.52
CA GLY A 86 -6.27 4.94 -0.66
C GLY A 86 -7.55 5.54 -1.22
N SER A 87 -8.48 5.89 -0.33
CA SER A 87 -9.81 6.31 -0.73
C SER A 87 -9.88 7.68 -1.39
N ARG A 88 -8.80 8.47 -1.38
CA ARG A 88 -8.70 9.75 -2.10
C ARG A 88 -7.74 9.70 -3.29
N GLY A 89 -7.34 8.50 -3.72
CA GLY A 89 -6.46 8.31 -4.86
C GLY A 89 -4.98 8.27 -4.48
N PRO A 90 -4.09 8.15 -5.48
CA PRO A 90 -2.66 8.05 -5.26
C PRO A 90 -2.04 9.41 -4.96
N LEU A 91 -1.07 9.44 -4.03
CA LEU A 91 -0.24 10.61 -3.79
C LEU A 91 0.82 10.72 -4.89
N MET A 92 0.65 11.67 -5.81
CA MET A 92 1.48 11.84 -7.02
C MET A 92 2.61 12.85 -6.82
N ARG A 93 3.35 12.71 -5.72
CA ARG A 93 4.56 13.47 -5.40
C ARG A 93 5.45 12.65 -4.48
N LYS A 94 6.68 13.07 -4.26
CA LYS A 94 7.49 12.52 -3.16
C LYS A 94 6.78 12.72 -1.82
N ALA A 95 6.83 11.70 -0.97
CA ALA A 95 6.39 11.79 0.42
C ALA A 95 7.38 12.63 1.21
N THR A 96 6.89 13.24 2.27
CA THR A 96 7.68 13.96 3.28
C THR A 96 7.69 13.15 4.57
N GLY A 97 8.64 13.42 5.48
CA GLY A 97 8.64 12.77 6.78
C GLY A 97 7.34 13.01 7.57
N LEU A 98 6.69 14.15 7.36
CA LEU A 98 5.41 14.47 7.99
C LEU A 98 4.26 13.64 7.41
N ASP A 99 4.27 13.30 6.11
CA ASP A 99 3.26 12.41 5.53
C ASP A 99 3.27 11.02 6.19
N TRP A 100 4.43 10.57 6.66
CA TRP A 100 4.57 9.33 7.42
C TRP A 100 4.27 9.50 8.92
N ALA A 101 4.80 10.57 9.52
CA ALA A 101 4.75 10.75 10.97
C ALA A 101 3.38 11.21 11.49
N GLY A 102 2.59 11.89 10.65
CA GLY A 102 1.36 12.54 11.10
C GLY A 102 1.61 13.94 11.68
N ASP A 103 0.58 14.52 12.27
CA ASP A 103 0.70 15.80 12.99
C ASP A 103 1.60 15.65 14.24
N PRO A 104 2.24 16.74 14.70
CA PRO A 104 3.07 16.73 15.90
C PRO A 104 2.32 16.21 17.14
N ILE A 105 2.96 15.29 17.85
CA ILE A 105 2.50 14.78 19.15
C ILE A 105 3.60 14.92 20.21
N GLU A 106 3.19 15.08 21.46
CA GLU A 106 4.12 15.08 22.59
C GLU A 106 4.56 13.64 22.90
N ILE A 107 5.83 13.33 22.64
CA ILE A 107 6.42 12.00 22.83
C ILE A 107 7.14 11.89 24.16
N GLU A 108 8.00 12.86 24.48
CA GLU A 108 8.86 12.83 25.67
C GLU A 108 8.01 12.66 26.94
N GLY A 109 8.33 11.64 27.74
CA GLY A 109 7.63 11.35 28.99
C GLY A 109 6.19 10.83 28.85
N ARG A 110 5.68 10.63 27.62
CA ARG A 110 4.29 10.20 27.37
C ARG A 110 4.16 8.89 26.60
N PHE A 111 4.94 8.71 25.53
CA PHE A 111 4.84 7.55 24.64
C PHE A 111 6.21 6.93 24.39
N GLY A 112 6.26 5.60 24.30
CA GLY A 112 7.40 4.87 23.77
C GLY A 112 7.15 4.52 22.31
N LEU A 113 7.86 5.16 21.38
CA LEU A 113 7.69 4.90 19.96
C LEU A 113 8.35 3.57 19.57
N GLY A 114 7.73 2.85 18.63
CA GLY A 114 8.10 1.48 18.25
C GLY A 114 9.50 1.36 17.63
N HIS A 115 10.09 2.44 17.12
CA HIS A 115 11.47 2.43 16.63
C HIS A 115 12.46 3.12 17.59
N GLY A 116 12.00 3.54 18.77
CA GLY A 116 12.84 4.09 19.84
C GLY A 116 13.12 5.58 19.76
N GLU A 117 12.38 6.35 18.94
CA GLU A 117 12.47 7.81 18.89
C GLU A 117 12.13 8.44 20.25
N ARG A 118 12.89 9.47 20.63
CA ARG A 118 12.80 10.18 21.91
C ARG A 118 11.93 11.42 21.84
N ASP A 119 11.83 12.02 20.67
CA ASP A 119 11.05 13.21 20.38
C ASP A 119 10.47 13.17 18.95
N PHE A 120 9.62 14.14 18.63
CA PHE A 120 8.98 14.23 17.32
C PHE A 120 9.96 14.59 16.19
N GLY A 121 11.06 15.29 16.52
CA GLY A 121 12.11 15.59 15.55
C GLY A 121 12.83 14.32 15.08
N GLU A 122 13.13 13.40 15.99
CA GLU A 122 13.67 12.08 15.63
C GLU A 122 12.67 11.26 14.82
N MET A 123 11.37 11.34 15.12
CA MET A 123 10.32 10.70 14.32
C MET A 123 10.28 11.25 12.89
N LEU A 124 10.41 12.56 12.70
CA LEU A 124 10.51 13.15 11.37
C LEU A 124 11.80 12.73 10.65
N ALA A 125 12.94 12.74 11.36
CA ALA A 125 14.24 12.35 10.83
C ALA A 125 14.27 10.88 10.39
N HIS A 126 13.54 10.00 11.09
CA HIS A 126 13.36 8.60 10.69
C HIS A 126 12.85 8.49 9.25
N PHE A 127 11.86 9.32 8.90
CA PHE A 127 11.18 9.25 7.61
C PHE A 127 11.79 10.16 6.53
N GLU A 128 12.90 10.85 6.81
CA GLU A 128 13.54 11.78 5.86
C GLU A 128 13.91 11.11 4.53
N GLN A 129 14.24 9.82 4.57
CA GLN A 129 14.63 9.05 3.39
C GLN A 129 13.46 8.26 2.74
N TYR A 130 12.26 8.28 3.32
CA TYR A 130 11.09 7.50 2.87
C TYR A 130 10.26 8.24 1.80
N THR A 131 10.92 8.83 0.80
CA THR A 131 10.28 9.86 -0.05
C THR A 131 9.81 9.33 -1.40
N ASP A 132 10.46 8.31 -1.94
CA ASP A 132 10.24 7.82 -3.32
C ASP A 132 9.06 6.84 -3.39
N ILE A 133 7.85 7.38 -3.44
CA ILE A 133 6.58 6.63 -3.40
C ILE A 133 5.82 6.58 -4.72
N VAL A 134 6.19 7.37 -5.73
CA VAL A 134 5.47 7.39 -7.02
C VAL A 134 5.81 6.14 -7.85
N GLY A 135 4.82 5.61 -8.57
CA GLY A 135 4.93 4.36 -9.30
C GLY A 135 4.45 3.16 -8.50
N ASP A 136 4.48 1.99 -9.13
CA ASP A 136 4.09 0.75 -8.47
C ASP A 136 5.26 0.12 -7.69
N CYS A 137 4.94 -0.63 -6.66
CA CYS A 137 5.90 -1.35 -5.83
C CYS A 137 5.30 -2.67 -5.32
N PRO A 138 6.13 -3.66 -4.95
CA PRO A 138 5.62 -4.97 -4.53
C PRO A 138 4.73 -4.96 -3.29
N LEU A 139 4.76 -3.91 -2.46
CA LEU A 139 3.86 -3.80 -1.30
C LEU A 139 2.40 -3.64 -1.76
N ASN A 140 2.15 -3.03 -2.92
CA ASN A 140 0.81 -2.86 -3.46
C ASN A 140 0.13 -4.19 -3.85
N LEU A 141 0.89 -5.29 -3.95
CA LEU A 141 0.31 -6.63 -4.11
C LEU A 141 -0.68 -6.98 -2.99
N GLU A 142 -0.51 -6.43 -1.77
CA GLU A 142 -1.46 -6.64 -0.68
C GLU A 142 -2.88 -6.10 -1.00
N ALA A 143 -3.00 -5.14 -1.93
CA ALA A 143 -4.30 -4.61 -2.40
C ALA A 143 -5.21 -5.69 -2.98
N THR A 144 -4.62 -6.76 -3.52
CA THR A 144 -5.36 -7.91 -4.05
C THR A 144 -6.24 -8.60 -3.01
N HIS A 145 -5.98 -8.36 -1.71
CA HIS A 145 -6.86 -8.76 -0.63
C HIS A 145 -8.31 -8.31 -0.85
N LEU A 146 -8.51 -7.07 -1.33
CA LEU A 146 -9.83 -6.50 -1.57
C LEU A 146 -10.59 -7.25 -2.66
N GLY A 147 -9.92 -7.57 -3.77
CA GLY A 147 -10.51 -8.34 -4.85
C GLY A 147 -10.77 -9.80 -4.45
N LEU A 148 -9.84 -10.43 -3.72
CA LEU A 148 -10.01 -11.80 -3.23
C LEU A 148 -11.27 -11.91 -2.35
N VAL A 149 -11.40 -11.04 -1.36
CA VAL A 149 -12.56 -11.07 -0.45
C VAL A 149 -13.85 -10.70 -1.16
N ALA A 150 -13.85 -9.69 -2.04
CA ALA A 150 -15.01 -9.35 -2.85
C ALA A 150 -15.48 -10.54 -3.70
N TYR A 151 -14.55 -11.29 -4.31
CA TYR A 151 -14.87 -12.52 -5.02
C TYR A 151 -15.48 -13.59 -4.11
N MET A 152 -14.87 -13.85 -2.94
CA MET A 152 -15.37 -14.88 -2.01
C MET A 152 -16.79 -14.59 -1.49
N ILE A 153 -17.15 -13.31 -1.29
CA ILE A 153 -18.49 -12.93 -0.82
C ILE A 153 -19.51 -13.03 -1.96
N THR A 154 -19.15 -12.53 -3.15
CA THR A 154 -20.13 -12.24 -4.22
C THR A 154 -20.18 -13.30 -5.32
N GLY A 155 -19.09 -14.05 -5.51
CA GLY A 155 -18.89 -14.95 -6.66
C GLY A 155 -18.68 -14.22 -7.99
N GLU A 156 -18.51 -12.90 -8.02
CA GLU A 156 -18.40 -12.14 -9.27
C GLU A 156 -16.99 -12.20 -9.86
N GLU A 157 -16.88 -12.82 -11.03
CA GLU A 157 -15.62 -13.10 -11.72
C GLU A 157 -14.76 -11.87 -12.00
N GLN A 158 -15.34 -10.66 -12.09
CA GLN A 158 -14.56 -9.43 -12.28
C GLN A 158 -13.51 -9.22 -11.18
N TYR A 159 -13.83 -9.56 -9.93
CA TYR A 159 -12.90 -9.37 -8.82
C TYR A 159 -11.75 -10.39 -8.86
N ARG A 160 -12.06 -11.65 -9.19
CA ARG A 160 -11.06 -12.70 -9.41
C ARG A 160 -10.14 -12.33 -10.57
N ASN A 161 -10.70 -11.90 -11.70
CA ASN A 161 -9.95 -11.56 -12.91
C ASN A 161 -8.99 -10.40 -12.67
N TRP A 162 -9.40 -9.38 -11.91
CA TRP A 162 -8.50 -8.29 -11.55
C TRP A 162 -7.33 -8.74 -10.68
N VAL A 163 -7.59 -9.57 -9.66
CA VAL A 163 -6.51 -10.12 -8.81
C VAL A 163 -5.51 -10.91 -9.64
N VAL A 164 -6.00 -11.82 -10.49
CA VAL A 164 -5.14 -12.67 -11.32
C VAL A 164 -4.35 -11.82 -12.32
N ASP A 165 -4.98 -10.89 -13.05
CA ASP A 165 -4.29 -10.03 -14.02
C ASP A 165 -3.21 -9.15 -13.37
N TYR A 166 -3.49 -8.61 -12.18
CA TYR A 166 -2.51 -7.79 -11.46
C TYR A 166 -1.34 -8.61 -10.90
N VAL A 167 -1.59 -9.81 -10.38
CA VAL A 167 -0.54 -10.74 -9.94
C VAL A 167 0.30 -11.21 -11.12
N ASP A 168 -0.32 -11.60 -12.24
CA ASP A 168 0.36 -12.01 -13.48
C ASP A 168 1.28 -10.90 -14.01
N ALA A 169 0.86 -9.63 -13.89
CA ALA A 169 1.71 -8.51 -14.25
C ALA A 169 3.00 -8.44 -13.40
N TRP A 170 2.93 -8.79 -12.11
CA TRP A 170 4.11 -8.88 -11.23
C TRP A 170 4.95 -10.12 -11.49
N VAL A 171 4.35 -11.25 -11.85
CA VAL A 171 5.08 -12.46 -12.31
C VAL A 171 5.88 -12.10 -13.57
N GLN A 172 5.23 -11.55 -14.60
CA GLN A 172 5.89 -11.17 -15.85
C GLN A 172 7.04 -10.16 -15.61
N ARG A 173 6.84 -9.14 -14.78
CA ARG A 173 7.89 -8.17 -14.43
C ARG A 173 9.07 -8.81 -13.72
N THR A 174 8.82 -9.86 -12.94
CA THR A 174 9.87 -10.62 -12.25
C THR A 174 10.69 -11.41 -13.27
N ASP A 175 10.04 -12.08 -14.22
CA ASP A 175 10.70 -12.80 -15.33
C ASP A 175 11.53 -11.85 -16.20
N ASP A 176 10.93 -10.71 -16.60
CA ASP A 176 11.58 -9.67 -17.40
C ASP A 176 12.79 -9.05 -16.69
N ASN A 177 12.81 -9.08 -15.35
CA ASN A 177 13.90 -8.61 -14.51
C ASN A 177 14.85 -9.74 -14.04
N GLY A 178 14.91 -10.85 -14.79
CA GLY A 178 15.87 -11.93 -14.55
C GLY A 178 15.57 -12.78 -13.31
N GLY A 179 14.29 -12.92 -12.97
CA GLY A 179 13.82 -13.72 -11.84
C GLY A 179 13.87 -13.01 -10.48
N ILE A 180 14.17 -11.70 -10.46
CA ILE A 180 14.13 -10.88 -9.25
C ILE A 180 12.98 -9.90 -9.37
N ILE A 181 12.04 -9.92 -8.42
CA ILE A 181 10.93 -8.98 -8.42
C ILE A 181 11.46 -7.53 -8.38
N PRO A 182 11.16 -6.67 -9.37
CA PRO A 182 11.57 -5.27 -9.31
C PRO A 182 10.84 -4.57 -8.16
N SER A 183 11.50 -3.62 -7.48
CA SER A 183 10.88 -2.86 -6.39
C SER A 183 10.21 -1.56 -6.84
N ASN A 184 10.38 -1.17 -8.10
CA ASN A 184 9.77 0.03 -8.65
C ASN A 184 9.32 -0.20 -10.10
N ILE A 185 8.11 0.25 -10.43
CA ILE A 185 7.58 0.32 -11.80
C ILE A 185 7.13 1.76 -12.08
N GLY A 186 7.54 2.29 -13.22
CA GLY A 186 7.15 3.62 -13.69
C GLY A 186 5.67 3.71 -14.05
N LEU A 187 5.16 4.95 -14.14
CA LEU A 187 3.78 5.21 -14.55
C LEU A 187 3.49 4.82 -16.01
N ASP A 188 4.54 4.62 -16.81
CA ASP A 188 4.50 4.08 -18.16
C ASP A 188 4.70 2.56 -18.21
N GLY A 189 4.68 1.88 -17.06
CA GLY A 189 4.85 0.44 -16.93
C GLY A 189 6.30 -0.05 -17.05
N SER A 190 7.27 0.85 -17.23
CA SER A 190 8.68 0.46 -17.34
C SER A 190 9.27 0.05 -15.98
N ILE A 191 10.10 -0.99 -15.98
CA ILE A 191 10.80 -1.45 -14.78
C ILE A 191 11.81 -0.37 -14.33
N GLY A 192 11.72 0.06 -13.06
CA GLY A 192 12.54 1.14 -12.50
C GLY A 192 12.20 2.54 -12.99
N GLY A 193 11.14 2.72 -13.79
CA GLY A 193 10.83 3.98 -14.47
C GLY A 193 10.54 5.16 -13.55
N ALA A 194 10.08 4.93 -12.31
CA ALA A 194 9.88 5.96 -11.31
C ALA A 194 11.08 6.13 -10.35
N ALA A 195 12.17 5.42 -10.61
CA ALA A 195 13.42 5.45 -9.86
C ALA A 195 14.64 5.62 -10.78
N ASP A 196 14.51 6.42 -11.84
CA ASP A 196 15.59 6.74 -12.80
C ASP A 196 16.21 5.49 -13.47
N GLY A 197 15.38 4.48 -13.76
CA GLY A 197 15.80 3.20 -14.35
C GLY A 197 16.35 2.20 -13.33
N ASN A 198 16.44 2.56 -12.05
CA ASN A 198 16.87 1.64 -11.00
C ASN A 198 15.71 0.75 -10.56
N TRP A 199 15.63 -0.46 -11.11
CA TRP A 199 14.63 -1.47 -10.76
C TRP A 199 14.59 -1.82 -9.25
N TRP A 200 15.70 -1.59 -8.55
CA TRP A 200 15.90 -1.85 -7.12
C TRP A 200 15.60 -0.63 -6.22
N GLY A 201 15.24 0.51 -6.81
CA GLY A 201 14.95 1.76 -6.10
C GLY A 201 13.55 1.83 -5.49
N GLY A 202 13.17 3.04 -5.07
CA GLY A 202 11.90 3.32 -4.38
C GLY A 202 11.97 3.18 -2.86
N CYS A 203 10.99 3.75 -2.16
CA CYS A 203 10.78 3.50 -0.74
C CYS A 203 10.58 2.00 -0.52
N TYR A 204 11.17 1.44 0.54
CA TYR A 204 11.15 0.00 0.84
C TYR A 204 11.69 -0.93 -0.27
N GLY A 205 12.34 -0.40 -1.31
CA GLY A 205 12.96 -1.18 -2.37
C GLY A 205 14.24 -1.91 -1.93
N TRP A 206 14.81 -2.71 -2.84
CA TRP A 206 15.99 -3.53 -2.54
C TRP A 206 17.19 -2.71 -2.05
N GLY A 207 17.40 -1.51 -2.60
CA GLY A 207 18.46 -0.59 -2.17
C GLY A 207 18.13 0.28 -0.97
N PHE A 208 16.98 0.08 -0.31
CA PHE A 208 16.47 1.02 0.68
C PHE A 208 17.23 0.94 2.01
N THR A 209 18.06 1.96 2.26
CA THR A 209 18.88 2.11 3.46
C THR A 209 18.67 3.47 4.09
N VAL A 210 18.35 3.50 5.38
CA VAL A 210 18.08 4.72 6.13
C VAL A 210 19.06 4.93 7.28
N THR A 211 19.11 6.15 7.78
CA THR A 211 19.89 6.52 8.97
C THR A 211 18.98 6.44 10.19
N VAL A 212 19.39 5.69 11.21
CA VAL A 212 18.67 5.59 12.48
C VAL A 212 18.96 6.85 13.30
N PRO A 213 17.96 7.71 13.57
CA PRO A 213 18.21 9.05 14.13
C PRO A 213 18.85 9.02 15.53
N GLN A 214 18.54 8.00 16.33
CA GLN A 214 19.02 7.86 17.71
C GLN A 214 20.51 7.50 17.78
N THR A 215 21.04 6.84 16.75
CA THR A 215 22.39 6.23 16.78
C THR A 215 23.29 6.68 15.64
N GLY A 216 22.73 7.27 14.58
CA GLY A 216 23.43 7.60 13.33
C GLY A 216 23.80 6.38 12.48
N GLN A 217 23.47 5.16 12.91
CA GLN A 217 23.80 3.95 12.17
C GLN A 217 22.94 3.80 10.91
N LYS A 218 23.47 3.09 9.90
CA LYS A 218 22.68 2.72 8.72
C LYS A 218 21.87 1.46 8.99
N ALA A 219 20.62 1.45 8.57
CA ALA A 219 19.72 0.31 8.63
C ALA A 219 19.14 0.03 7.25
N ASN A 220 19.36 -1.19 6.74
CA ASN A 220 18.71 -1.67 5.52
C ASN A 220 17.27 -2.03 5.87
N ARG A 221 16.30 -1.42 5.19
CA ARG A 221 14.87 -1.68 5.39
C ARG A 221 14.11 -2.04 4.11
N PRO A 222 14.63 -2.89 3.21
CA PRO A 222 13.84 -3.42 2.11
C PRO A 222 12.61 -4.19 2.63
N ALA A 223 11.40 -3.77 2.25
CA ALA A 223 10.16 -4.51 2.52
C ALA A 223 9.59 -5.18 1.24
N CYS A 224 10.16 -4.87 0.08
CA CYS A 224 9.76 -5.45 -1.21
C CYS A 224 9.80 -6.99 -1.24
N TYR A 225 10.68 -7.64 -0.46
CA TYR A 225 10.71 -9.11 -0.37
C TYR A 225 9.86 -9.68 0.77
N SER A 226 9.66 -8.92 1.86
CA SER A 226 9.02 -9.45 3.07
C SER A 226 7.50 -9.35 3.02
N ARG A 227 6.94 -8.58 2.08
CA ARG A 227 5.50 -8.31 1.99
C ARG A 227 4.84 -8.81 0.70
N ALA A 228 5.58 -8.82 -0.41
CA ALA A 228 5.05 -9.20 -1.73
C ALA A 228 4.41 -10.59 -1.77
N HIS A 229 4.94 -11.55 -0.99
CA HIS A 229 4.47 -12.93 -0.97
C HIS A 229 3.00 -13.08 -0.52
N TYR A 230 2.45 -12.13 0.25
CA TYR A 230 1.04 -12.17 0.64
C TYR A 230 0.10 -12.06 -0.58
N GLY A 231 0.40 -11.17 -1.53
CA GLY A 231 -0.42 -11.04 -2.74
C GLY A 231 -0.26 -12.22 -3.71
N PHE A 232 0.94 -12.80 -3.84
CA PHE A 232 1.11 -14.05 -4.57
C PHE A 232 0.30 -15.20 -3.94
N GLY A 233 0.17 -15.21 -2.61
CA GLY A 233 -0.73 -16.12 -1.91
C GLY A 233 -2.19 -16.00 -2.34
N HIS A 234 -2.67 -14.78 -2.63
CA HIS A 234 -4.02 -14.58 -3.17
C HIS A 234 -4.17 -15.16 -4.58
N GLY A 235 -3.15 -15.01 -5.44
CA GLY A 235 -3.09 -15.66 -6.75
C GLY A 235 -3.23 -17.18 -6.62
N LEU A 236 -2.37 -17.80 -5.81
CA LEU A 236 -2.39 -19.24 -5.52
C LEU A 236 -3.77 -19.72 -5.02
N LEU A 237 -4.42 -18.98 -4.13
CA LEU A 237 -5.76 -19.32 -3.61
C LEU A 237 -6.83 -19.34 -4.71
N LEU A 238 -6.74 -18.43 -5.70
CA LEU A 238 -7.75 -18.27 -6.75
C LEU A 238 -7.51 -19.16 -7.98
N THR A 239 -6.27 -19.57 -8.22
CA THR A 239 -5.89 -20.34 -9.42
C THR A 239 -5.46 -21.76 -9.12
N GLY A 240 -4.94 -22.03 -7.91
CA GLY A 240 -4.25 -23.26 -7.58
C GLY A 240 -2.87 -23.39 -8.25
N ASP A 241 -2.39 -22.33 -8.93
CA ASP A 241 -1.10 -22.31 -9.61
C ASP A 241 -0.01 -21.80 -8.68
N SER A 242 1.10 -22.55 -8.62
CA SER A 242 2.25 -22.25 -7.78
C SER A 242 3.51 -21.91 -8.59
N SER A 243 3.38 -21.74 -9.92
CA SER A 243 4.49 -21.35 -10.80
C SER A 243 4.96 -19.93 -10.53
#